data_AF-A0A6J7CAU6-F1
#
_entry.id   AF-A0A6J7CAU6-F1
#
_cell.length_a   1.000
_cell.length_b   1.000
_cell.length_c   1.000
_cell.angle_alpha   90.00
_cell.angle_beta   90.00
_cell.angle_gamma   90.00
#
_symmetry.space_group_name_H-M   'P 1'
#
loop_
_entity.id
_entity.type
_entity.pdbx_description
1 polymer ?
#
loop_
_entity_poly.entity_id
_entity_poly.type
_entity_poly.pdbx_seq_one_letter_code
_entity_poly.pdbx_strand_id
1 'polypeptide(L)'
;MTVEAATGDLSGRGASTPLVDHSWTSLPTRPLVLVPVGSCEQHGPHLPLDTDSVVAVAVASGVASALVDGHPTGSVVVAPVIAYGASGEHQTFPGTVSIGHDALGFQLVELVRSLSTWAGRIVFVNGHGGNVATLSSVVPQMMGEGHEVAWAACAVQGMDSHAGHAETSLMLHLAPSRVDITLAVPGNVAALAELLPTLRSEGVAGVSASGVLGDPTGATAEHGSALLVEMIRDVHSRIMAAAVGRDGRLTRPASTLTGSLT
;
A
#
# COMPACT_ATOMS: atom_id res chain seq x y z
N MET A 1 1.41 -32.72 24.65
CA MET A 1 2.34 -31.58 24.74
C MET A 1 1.86 -30.57 23.70
N THR A 2 0.89 -29.76 24.09
CA THR A 2 0.26 -28.73 23.28
C THR A 2 1.16 -27.51 23.28
N VAL A 3 1.57 -27.04 22.10
CA VAL A 3 2.33 -25.81 21.95
C VAL A 3 1.31 -24.68 21.86
N GLU A 4 1.19 -23.88 22.92
CA GLU A 4 0.43 -22.63 22.94
C GLU A 4 1.07 -21.65 21.95
N ALA A 5 0.28 -21.19 20.99
CA ALA A 5 0.63 -20.05 20.15
C ALA A 5 0.65 -18.79 21.04
N ALA A 6 1.80 -18.14 21.11
CA ALA A 6 1.96 -16.88 21.83
C ALA A 6 1.19 -15.77 21.10
N THR A 7 -0.07 -15.55 21.50
CA THR A 7 -0.77 -14.29 21.25
C THR A 7 -0.27 -13.27 22.27
N GLY A 8 0.83 -12.59 21.92
CA GLY A 8 1.36 -11.49 22.72
C GLY A 8 0.44 -10.27 22.65
N ASP A 9 -0.16 -9.94 23.78
CA ASP A 9 -0.84 -8.68 24.07
C ASP A 9 0.15 -7.50 23.91
N LEU A 10 -0.10 -6.62 22.94
CA LEU A 10 0.69 -5.41 22.64
C LEU A 10 0.16 -4.15 23.36
N SER A 11 -0.64 -4.31 24.43
CA SER A 11 -1.12 -3.16 25.20
C SER A 11 -0.04 -2.62 26.16
N GLY A 12 0.82 -1.73 25.65
CA GLY A 12 1.57 -0.82 26.52
C GLY A 12 2.89 -0.32 25.96
N ARG A 13 2.87 0.94 25.50
CA ARG A 13 4.00 1.82 25.11
C ARG A 13 4.56 1.56 23.70
N GLY A 14 4.31 2.51 22.80
CA GLY A 14 5.03 2.65 21.52
C GLY A 14 4.29 2.21 20.26
N ALA A 15 3.10 1.59 20.35
CA ALA A 15 2.38 1.15 19.17
C ALA A 15 1.74 2.32 18.40
N SER A 16 1.93 2.35 17.09
CA SER A 16 1.12 3.17 16.20
C SER A 16 -0.36 2.94 16.47
N THR A 17 -1.12 4.01 16.59
CA THR A 17 -2.53 3.90 16.99
C THR A 17 -3.43 4.25 15.80
N PRO A 18 -4.36 3.37 15.41
CA PRO A 18 -5.38 3.68 14.43
C PRO A 18 -6.15 4.94 14.83
N LEU A 19 -6.41 5.83 13.88
CA LEU A 19 -7.15 7.08 14.08
C LEU A 19 -8.51 6.83 14.77
N VAL A 20 -9.15 5.71 14.45
CA VAL A 20 -10.47 5.31 14.97
C VAL A 20 -10.46 4.93 16.45
N ASP A 21 -9.29 4.67 17.03
CA ASP A 21 -9.15 4.32 18.45
C ASP A 21 -8.97 5.57 19.34
N HIS A 22 -8.85 6.76 18.74
CA HIS A 22 -8.75 8.02 19.45
C HIS A 22 -10.12 8.69 19.64
N SER A 23 -10.29 9.37 20.78
CA SER A 23 -11.27 10.45 20.85
C SER A 23 -10.69 11.71 20.23
N TRP A 24 -11.53 12.62 19.74
CA TRP A 24 -11.03 13.86 19.11
C TRP A 24 -10.13 14.70 20.06
N THR A 25 -10.31 14.56 21.38
CA THR A 25 -9.49 15.22 22.41
C THR A 25 -8.18 14.50 22.73
N SER A 26 -8.03 13.22 22.38
CA SER A 26 -6.79 12.46 22.60
C SER A 26 -5.87 12.46 21.39
N LEU A 27 -6.26 13.13 20.30
CA LEU A 27 -5.41 13.24 19.11
C LEU A 27 -4.19 14.11 19.39
N PRO A 28 -3.00 13.68 18.94
CA PRO A 28 -1.83 14.54 19.00
C PRO A 28 -2.03 15.84 18.23
N THR A 29 -1.26 16.87 18.57
CA THR A 29 -1.29 18.12 17.82
C THR A 29 -0.55 17.94 16.49
N ARG A 30 -1.22 18.24 15.37
CA ARG A 30 -0.63 18.23 14.02
C ARG A 30 0.18 16.96 13.69
N PRO A 31 -0.39 15.75 13.83
CA PRO A 31 0.32 14.51 13.54
C PRO A 31 0.59 14.33 12.05
N LEU A 32 1.52 13.44 11.72
CA LEU A 32 1.57 12.80 10.41
C LEU A 32 0.44 11.77 10.33
N VAL A 33 -0.41 11.89 9.31
CA VAL A 33 -1.48 10.94 9.03
C VAL A 33 -1.06 10.05 7.87
N LEU A 34 -0.95 8.75 8.12
CA LEU A 34 -0.80 7.75 7.05
C LEU A 34 -2.19 7.30 6.62
N VAL A 35 -2.51 7.43 5.33
CA VAL A 35 -3.81 7.03 4.77
C VAL A 35 -3.59 5.82 3.87
N PRO A 36 -3.96 4.60 4.31
CA PRO A 36 -3.90 3.42 3.45
C PRO A 36 -4.88 3.57 2.28
N VAL A 37 -4.42 3.30 1.06
CA VAL A 37 -5.24 3.32 -0.16
C VAL A 37 -5.10 1.97 -0.84
N GLY A 38 -6.18 1.19 -0.86
CA GLY A 38 -6.23 -0.12 -1.49
C GLY A 38 -7.16 -0.13 -2.70
N SER A 39 -7.77 -1.29 -2.91
CA SER A 39 -8.79 -1.55 -3.92
C SER A 39 -9.68 -2.72 -3.47
N CYS A 40 -10.75 -2.94 -4.24
CA CYS A 40 -11.60 -4.12 -4.16
C CYS A 40 -11.66 -4.75 -5.55
N GLU A 41 -10.83 -5.76 -5.78
CA GLU A 41 -10.58 -6.32 -7.11
C GLU A 41 -10.14 -7.77 -7.08
N GLN A 42 -10.38 -8.47 -8.19
CA GLN A 42 -9.93 -9.85 -8.36
C GLN A 42 -8.43 -9.98 -8.11
N HIS A 43 -8.01 -11.05 -7.43
CA HIS A 43 -6.60 -11.39 -7.24
C HIS A 43 -6.36 -12.87 -7.56
N GLY A 44 -6.80 -13.27 -8.76
CA GLY A 44 -6.84 -14.67 -9.13
C GLY A 44 -7.86 -15.46 -8.31
N PRO A 45 -7.86 -16.80 -8.46
CA PRO A 45 -8.80 -17.67 -7.76
C PRO A 45 -8.45 -17.94 -6.29
N HIS A 46 -7.25 -17.59 -5.83
CA HIS A 46 -6.71 -18.01 -4.52
C HIS A 46 -6.65 -16.90 -3.46
N LEU A 47 -6.73 -15.62 -3.85
CA LEU A 47 -6.64 -14.48 -2.93
C LEU A 47 -8.00 -13.75 -2.79
N PRO A 48 -8.23 -13.07 -1.64
CA PRO A 48 -9.43 -12.30 -1.43
C PRO A 48 -9.39 -10.96 -2.19
N LEU A 49 -10.58 -10.38 -2.39
CA LEU A 49 -10.79 -9.16 -3.19
C LEU A 49 -10.19 -7.89 -2.57
N ASP A 50 -9.83 -7.90 -1.29
CA ASP A 50 -9.28 -6.76 -0.52
C ASP A 50 -7.77 -6.88 -0.30
N THR A 51 -7.05 -7.71 -1.07
CA THR A 51 -5.60 -7.95 -0.92
C THR A 51 -4.82 -6.64 -0.83
N ASP A 52 -5.07 -5.69 -1.74
CA ASP A 52 -4.42 -4.36 -1.72
C ASP A 52 -4.66 -3.59 -0.42
N SER A 53 -5.87 -3.67 0.12
CA SER A 53 -6.26 -2.99 1.36
C SER A 53 -5.55 -3.61 2.56
N VAL A 54 -5.46 -4.95 2.61
CA VAL A 54 -4.73 -5.67 3.67
C VAL A 54 -3.26 -5.29 3.65
N VAL A 55 -2.62 -5.29 2.48
CA VAL A 55 -1.21 -4.91 2.32
C VAL A 55 -0.98 -3.45 2.67
N ALA A 56 -1.81 -2.52 2.16
CA ALA A 56 -1.68 -1.09 2.44
C ALA A 56 -1.79 -0.78 3.94
N VAL A 57 -2.74 -1.40 4.65
CA VAL A 57 -2.89 -1.23 6.11
C VAL A 57 -1.69 -1.80 6.84
N ALA A 58 -1.21 -3.00 6.47
CA ALA A 58 -0.06 -3.62 7.12
C ALA A 58 1.21 -2.76 6.99
N VAL A 59 1.48 -2.24 5.79
CA VAL A 59 2.62 -1.34 5.54
C VAL A 59 2.44 -0.03 6.31
N ALA A 60 1.28 0.61 6.27
CA ALA A 60 1.04 1.87 6.98
C ALA A 60 1.23 1.72 8.51
N SER A 61 0.66 0.68 9.11
CA SER A 61 0.80 0.39 10.53
C SER A 61 2.26 0.07 10.90
N GLY A 62 2.94 -0.74 10.10
CA GLY A 62 4.36 -1.07 10.32
C GLY A 62 5.27 0.16 10.24
N VAL A 63 5.03 1.03 9.25
CA VAL A 63 5.74 2.31 9.10
C VAL A 63 5.48 3.23 10.27
N ALA A 64 4.22 3.34 10.71
CA ALA A 64 3.86 4.17 11.85
C ALA A 64 4.57 3.71 13.13
N SER A 65 4.61 2.40 13.40
CA SER A 65 5.32 1.85 14.55
C SER A 65 6.82 2.16 14.48
N ALA A 66 7.45 1.96 13.32
CA ALA A 66 8.86 2.27 13.12
C ALA A 66 9.20 3.77 13.32
N LEU A 67 8.30 4.68 12.91
CA LEU A 67 8.47 6.12 13.12
C LEU A 67 8.40 6.51 14.60
N VAL A 68 7.46 5.92 15.36
CA VAL A 68 7.32 6.17 16.80
C VAL A 68 8.55 5.69 17.56
N ASP A 69 9.09 4.53 17.21
CA ASP A 69 10.31 3.98 17.83
C ASP A 69 11.55 4.85 17.54
N GLY A 70 11.68 5.37 16.31
CA GLY A 70 12.80 6.20 15.88
C GLY A 70 12.76 7.66 16.36
N HIS A 71 11.57 8.19 16.64
CA HIS A 71 11.39 9.55 17.14
C HIS A 71 10.18 9.65 18.08
N PRO A 72 10.36 9.41 19.40
CA PRO A 72 9.27 9.34 20.37
C PRO A 72 8.44 10.63 20.54
N THR A 73 8.91 11.77 20.01
CA THR A 73 8.16 13.04 20.02
C THR A 73 7.38 13.28 18.73
N GLY A 74 7.60 12.45 17.70
CA GLY A 74 6.82 12.45 16.47
C GLY A 74 5.47 11.80 16.69
N SER A 75 4.40 12.47 16.27
CA SER A 75 3.04 11.95 16.40
C SER A 75 2.58 11.41 15.04
N VAL A 76 2.28 10.11 14.98
CA VAL A 76 1.75 9.44 13.79
C VAL A 76 0.44 8.76 14.12
N VAL A 77 -0.53 8.87 13.21
CA VAL A 77 -1.79 8.10 13.26
C VAL A 77 -2.06 7.47 11.90
N VAL A 78 -2.73 6.32 11.91
CA VAL A 78 -3.13 5.62 10.67
C VAL A 78 -4.63 5.81 10.46
N ALA A 79 -5.02 6.46 9.37
CA ALA A 79 -6.41 6.69 9.01
C ALA A 79 -7.11 5.37 8.56
N PRO A 80 -8.45 5.33 8.54
CA PRO A 80 -9.18 4.24 7.87
C PRO A 80 -8.72 4.07 6.42
N VAL A 81 -8.71 2.82 5.97
CA VAL A 81 -8.36 2.49 4.58
C VAL A 81 -9.40 3.01 3.60
N ILE A 82 -8.92 3.56 2.48
CA ILE A 82 -9.75 3.76 1.29
C ILE A 82 -9.82 2.42 0.56
N ALA A 83 -10.92 1.69 0.78
CA ALA A 83 -11.07 0.30 0.34
C ALA A 83 -11.53 0.15 -1.13
N TYR A 84 -12.00 1.22 -1.75
CA TYR A 84 -12.40 1.23 -3.16
C TYR A 84 -11.50 2.18 -3.94
N GLY A 85 -10.84 1.65 -4.97
CA GLY A 85 -9.89 2.39 -5.81
C GLY A 85 -10.34 2.55 -7.25
N ALA A 86 -9.40 2.94 -8.10
CA ALA A 86 -9.53 2.93 -9.56
C ALA A 86 -9.00 1.59 -10.10
N SER A 87 -9.91 0.64 -10.25
CA SER A 87 -9.65 -0.75 -10.69
C SER A 87 -10.48 -1.10 -11.93
N GLY A 88 -10.46 -0.21 -12.92
CA GLY A 88 -11.26 -0.36 -14.15
C GLY A 88 -10.82 -1.57 -14.97
N GLU A 89 -9.52 -1.82 -14.98
CA GLU A 89 -8.84 -2.91 -15.69
C GLU A 89 -9.26 -4.31 -15.20
N HIS A 90 -9.81 -4.43 -13.99
CA HIS A 90 -10.29 -5.69 -13.41
C HIS A 90 -11.82 -5.89 -13.53
N GLN A 91 -12.57 -4.97 -14.15
CA GLN A 91 -14.05 -4.95 -14.13
C GLN A 91 -14.72 -6.16 -14.80
N THR A 92 -14.02 -6.90 -15.65
CA THR A 92 -14.53 -8.12 -16.28
C THR A 92 -14.65 -9.29 -15.31
N PHE A 93 -13.98 -9.23 -14.16
CA PHE A 93 -14.01 -10.27 -13.15
C PHE A 93 -15.06 -9.95 -12.07
N PRO A 94 -16.01 -10.87 -11.78
CA PRO A 94 -17.00 -10.66 -10.73
C PRO A 94 -16.37 -10.41 -9.36
N GLY A 95 -16.95 -9.45 -8.62
CA GLY A 95 -16.45 -9.05 -7.30
C GLY A 95 -15.60 -7.79 -7.32
N THR A 96 -15.01 -7.41 -8.46
CA THR A 96 -14.34 -6.11 -8.60
C THR A 96 -15.33 -4.96 -8.43
N VAL A 97 -15.01 -4.03 -7.54
CA VAL A 97 -15.77 -2.81 -7.29
C VAL A 97 -14.83 -1.61 -7.44
N SER A 98 -14.92 -0.97 -8.60
CA SER A 98 -14.10 0.20 -8.96
C SER A 98 -14.94 1.47 -8.96
N ILE A 99 -14.46 2.51 -8.29
CA ILE A 99 -15.08 3.85 -8.30
C ILE A 99 -14.55 4.73 -9.44
N GLY A 100 -13.48 4.30 -10.11
CA GLY A 100 -12.84 5.03 -11.20
C GLY A 100 -12.00 6.23 -10.74
N HIS A 101 -11.24 6.80 -11.66
CA HIS A 101 -10.28 7.86 -11.38
C HIS A 101 -10.92 9.17 -10.90
N ASP A 102 -12.05 9.57 -11.50
CA ASP A 102 -12.70 10.84 -11.17
C ASP A 102 -13.26 10.85 -9.75
N ALA A 103 -13.96 9.79 -9.34
CA ALA A 103 -14.52 9.67 -8.00
C ALA A 103 -13.43 9.50 -6.95
N LEU A 104 -12.41 8.68 -7.22
CA LEU A 104 -11.25 8.55 -6.34
C LEU A 104 -10.53 9.90 -6.21
N GLY A 105 -10.34 10.61 -7.32
CA GLY A 105 -9.69 11.92 -7.33
C GLY A 105 -10.43 12.94 -6.46
N PHE A 106 -11.74 13.05 -6.62
CA PHE A 106 -12.59 13.90 -5.79
C PHE A 106 -12.48 13.54 -4.31
N GLN A 107 -12.55 12.25 -3.98
CA GLN A 107 -12.43 11.78 -2.60
C GLN A 107 -11.07 12.15 -2.00
N LEU A 108 -9.96 11.91 -2.71
CA LEU A 108 -8.61 12.21 -2.22
C LEU A 108 -8.40 13.72 -2.00
N VAL A 109 -8.91 14.57 -2.90
CA VAL A 109 -8.86 16.03 -2.78
C VAL A 109 -9.58 16.48 -1.50
N GLU A 110 -10.83 16.05 -1.31
CA GLU A 110 -11.62 16.46 -0.15
C GLU A 110 -11.06 15.91 1.17
N LEU A 111 -10.50 14.69 1.15
CA LEU A 111 -9.79 14.14 2.31
C LEU A 111 -8.55 14.95 2.66
N VAL A 112 -7.72 15.36 1.69
CA VAL A 112 -6.53 16.18 1.98
C VAL A 112 -6.93 17.52 2.58
N ARG A 113 -7.91 18.21 2.00
CA ARG A 113 -8.40 19.49 2.51
C ARG A 113 -8.95 19.36 3.93
N SER A 114 -9.73 18.31 4.20
CA SER A 114 -10.29 18.05 5.53
C SER A 114 -9.24 17.65 6.56
N LEU A 115 -8.30 16.76 6.21
CA LEU A 115 -7.24 16.33 7.12
C LEU A 115 -6.28 17.49 7.44
N SER A 116 -5.99 18.35 6.47
CA SER A 116 -5.07 19.48 6.63
C SER A 116 -5.53 20.53 7.66
N THR A 117 -6.80 20.51 8.08
CA THR A 117 -7.28 21.42 9.13
C THR A 117 -6.72 21.09 10.51
N TRP A 118 -6.20 19.86 10.70
CA TRP A 118 -5.69 19.40 12.00
C TRP A 118 -4.41 18.56 11.90
N ALA A 119 -4.16 17.88 10.77
CA ALA A 119 -2.93 17.14 10.51
C ALA A 119 -1.76 18.07 10.17
N GLY A 120 -0.55 17.64 10.52
CA GLY A 120 0.69 18.33 10.15
C GLY A 120 1.19 17.94 8.77
N ARG A 121 1.01 16.67 8.39
CA ARG A 121 1.42 16.10 7.10
C ARG A 121 0.55 14.88 6.78
N ILE A 122 0.32 14.60 5.51
CA ILE A 122 -0.45 13.46 5.03
C ILE A 122 0.42 12.62 4.09
N VAL A 123 0.40 11.29 4.24
CA VAL A 123 1.03 10.38 3.29
C VAL A 123 0.04 9.29 2.91
N PHE A 124 -0.32 9.24 1.63
CA PHE A 124 -1.06 8.11 1.06
C PHE A 124 -0.12 6.90 0.93
N VAL A 125 -0.49 5.78 1.53
CA VAL A 125 0.24 4.50 1.47
C VAL A 125 -0.55 3.58 0.55
N ASN A 126 -0.12 3.49 -0.70
CA ASN A 126 -0.89 2.92 -1.80
C ASN A 126 -0.53 1.46 -2.09
N GLY A 127 -1.49 0.56 -1.94
CA GLY A 127 -1.38 -0.86 -2.25
C GLY A 127 -1.65 -1.20 -3.73
N HIS A 128 -2.45 -0.40 -4.43
CA HIS A 128 -2.97 -0.76 -5.76
C HIS A 128 -2.32 0.01 -6.92
N GLY A 129 -1.88 -0.68 -7.96
CA GLY A 129 -1.28 -0.08 -9.15
C GLY A 129 -2.20 0.90 -9.90
N GLY A 130 -3.49 0.58 -10.02
CA GLY A 130 -4.46 1.40 -10.76
C GLY A 130 -4.70 2.78 -10.15
N ASN A 131 -4.45 2.95 -8.84
CA ASN A 131 -4.56 4.24 -8.16
C ASN A 131 -3.43 5.23 -8.52
N VAL A 132 -2.31 4.75 -9.08
CA VAL A 132 -1.09 5.57 -9.28
C VAL A 132 -1.37 6.79 -10.14
N ALA A 133 -2.11 6.65 -11.24
CA ALA A 133 -2.42 7.79 -12.12
C ALA A 133 -3.20 8.89 -11.37
N THR A 134 -4.17 8.50 -10.53
CA THR A 134 -4.94 9.44 -9.71
C THR A 134 -4.06 10.11 -8.67
N LEU A 135 -3.25 9.35 -7.94
CA LEU A 135 -2.34 9.89 -6.91
C LEU A 135 -1.32 10.87 -7.53
N SER A 136 -0.72 10.49 -8.67
CA SER A 136 0.22 11.32 -9.41
C SER A 136 -0.39 12.60 -9.99
N SER A 137 -1.72 12.68 -10.09
CA SER A 137 -2.43 13.90 -10.49
C SER A 137 -2.87 14.73 -9.28
N VAL A 138 -3.49 14.10 -8.28
CA VAL A 138 -4.09 14.78 -7.12
C VAL A 138 -3.04 15.32 -6.17
N VAL A 139 -1.99 14.56 -5.87
CA VAL A 139 -1.02 14.98 -4.85
C VAL A 139 -0.28 16.27 -5.27
N PRO A 140 0.22 16.42 -6.52
CA PRO A 140 0.77 17.69 -6.96
C PRO A 140 -0.21 18.86 -6.93
N GLN A 141 -1.49 18.62 -7.26
CA GLN A 141 -2.54 19.65 -7.14
C GLN A 141 -2.65 20.13 -5.69
N MET A 142 -2.74 19.20 -4.73
CA MET A 142 -2.87 19.52 -3.30
C MET A 142 -1.62 20.21 -2.74
N MET A 143 -0.43 19.82 -3.19
CA MET A 143 0.80 20.55 -2.88
C MET A 143 0.75 22.00 -3.40
N GLY A 144 0.21 22.20 -4.61
CA GLY A 144 -0.01 23.53 -5.18
C GLY A 144 -1.03 24.37 -4.41
N GLU A 145 -1.97 23.74 -3.71
CA GLU A 145 -2.91 24.38 -2.77
C GLU A 145 -2.27 24.67 -1.40
N GLY A 146 -1.00 24.29 -1.18
CA GLY A 146 -0.25 24.56 0.05
C GLY A 146 -0.37 23.47 1.12
N HIS A 147 -0.86 22.28 0.76
CA HIS A 147 -0.96 21.15 1.68
C HIS A 147 0.34 20.35 1.76
N GLU A 148 0.73 19.96 2.98
CA GLU A 148 1.84 19.03 3.24
C GLU A 148 1.39 17.58 2.98
N VAL A 149 1.45 17.15 1.72
CA VAL A 149 0.98 15.83 1.28
C VAL A 149 1.95 15.15 0.33
N ALA A 150 2.08 13.83 0.46
CA ALA A 150 2.83 12.98 -0.46
C ALA A 150 2.18 11.59 -0.58
N TRP A 151 2.73 10.73 -1.42
CA TRP A 151 2.33 9.31 -1.47
C TRP A 151 3.53 8.36 -1.61
N ALA A 152 3.35 7.12 -1.18
CA ALA A 152 4.29 6.02 -1.37
C ALA A 152 3.54 4.76 -1.82
N ALA A 153 4.18 3.96 -2.66
CA ALA A 153 3.66 2.66 -3.07
C ALA A 153 4.14 1.57 -2.10
N CYS A 154 3.28 0.59 -1.82
CA CYS A 154 3.62 -0.67 -1.18
C CYS A 154 4.30 -1.60 -2.19
N ALA A 155 5.50 -1.23 -2.64
CA ALA A 155 6.21 -1.97 -3.68
C ALA A 155 7.71 -2.03 -3.41
N VAL A 156 8.32 -3.19 -3.67
CA VAL A 156 9.76 -3.40 -3.68
C VAL A 156 10.24 -3.80 -5.07
N GLN A 157 11.56 -3.76 -5.28
CA GLN A 157 12.11 -4.05 -6.59
C GLN A 157 11.96 -5.52 -6.95
N GLY A 158 11.50 -5.82 -8.16
CA GLY A 158 11.40 -7.19 -8.66
C GLY A 158 10.11 -7.94 -8.25
N MET A 159 9.13 -7.25 -7.67
CA MET A 159 7.78 -7.80 -7.53
C MET A 159 7.15 -8.05 -8.91
N ASP A 160 6.34 -9.10 -9.00
CA ASP A 160 5.46 -9.32 -10.14
C ASP A 160 4.25 -8.37 -10.12
N SER A 161 3.41 -8.46 -11.14
CA SER A 161 2.47 -7.38 -11.47
C SER A 161 1.14 -7.48 -10.73
N HIS A 162 0.57 -8.69 -10.61
CA HIS A 162 -0.76 -8.88 -10.02
C HIS A 162 -1.03 -10.32 -9.62
N ALA A 163 -1.48 -10.55 -8.38
CA ALA A 163 -1.82 -11.83 -7.78
C ALA A 163 -0.75 -12.94 -7.94
N GLY A 164 0.49 -12.54 -8.19
CA GLY A 164 1.60 -13.44 -8.41
C GLY A 164 2.27 -13.87 -7.10
N HIS A 165 3.53 -14.23 -7.17
CA HIS A 165 4.35 -14.65 -6.06
C HIS A 165 4.34 -13.63 -4.91
N ALA A 166 4.49 -12.33 -5.20
CA ALA A 166 4.74 -11.34 -4.16
C ALA A 166 3.51 -11.10 -3.27
N GLU A 167 2.36 -10.79 -3.87
CA GLU A 167 1.09 -10.59 -3.16
C GLU A 167 0.60 -11.85 -2.48
N THR A 168 0.77 -13.01 -3.13
CA THR A 168 0.42 -14.29 -2.52
C THR A 168 1.26 -14.56 -1.27
N SER A 169 2.57 -14.29 -1.34
CA SER A 169 3.47 -14.44 -0.20
C SER A 169 3.08 -13.50 0.94
N LEU A 170 2.80 -12.23 0.63
CA LEU A 170 2.30 -11.24 1.60
C LEU A 170 1.01 -11.71 2.27
N MET A 171 0.04 -12.22 1.52
CA MET A 171 -1.23 -12.69 2.07
C MET A 171 -1.10 -13.98 2.88
N LEU A 172 -0.20 -14.90 2.50
CA LEU A 172 0.14 -16.07 3.32
C LEU A 172 0.75 -15.66 4.66
N HIS A 173 1.47 -14.55 4.73
CA HIS A 173 2.00 -14.01 5.98
C HIS A 173 0.94 -13.26 6.80
N LEU A 174 0.19 -12.36 6.15
CA LEU A 174 -0.72 -11.42 6.81
C LEU A 174 -2.06 -12.03 7.20
N ALA A 175 -2.59 -12.93 6.36
CA ALA A 175 -3.90 -13.53 6.57
C ALA A 175 -3.99 -14.94 5.95
N PRO A 176 -3.18 -15.91 6.43
CA PRO A 176 -3.09 -17.25 5.84
C PRO A 176 -4.43 -17.98 5.72
N SER A 177 -5.35 -17.77 6.67
CA SER A 177 -6.68 -18.39 6.65
C SER A 177 -7.61 -17.88 5.54
N ARG A 178 -7.23 -16.80 4.85
CA ARG A 178 -7.97 -16.19 3.74
C ARG A 178 -7.39 -16.56 2.37
N VAL A 179 -6.31 -17.33 2.33
CA VAL A 179 -5.65 -17.77 1.10
C VAL A 179 -5.95 -19.24 0.86
N ASP A 180 -6.57 -19.55 -0.27
CA ASP A 180 -6.68 -20.94 -0.73
C ASP A 180 -5.59 -21.23 -1.76
N ILE A 181 -4.40 -21.56 -1.26
CA ILE A 181 -3.24 -21.80 -2.11
C ILE A 181 -3.44 -22.96 -3.08
N THR A 182 -4.40 -23.86 -2.84
CA THR A 182 -4.69 -24.98 -3.74
C THR A 182 -5.33 -24.53 -5.06
N LEU A 183 -5.89 -23.32 -5.09
CA LEU A 183 -6.46 -22.70 -6.27
C LEU A 183 -5.43 -21.88 -7.06
N ALA A 184 -4.23 -21.66 -6.53
CA ALA A 184 -3.22 -20.81 -7.14
C ALA A 184 -2.77 -21.39 -8.49
N VAL A 185 -2.87 -20.57 -9.55
CA VAL A 185 -2.49 -20.95 -10.91
C VAL A 185 -1.56 -19.89 -11.51
N PRO A 186 -0.54 -20.28 -12.29
CA PRO A 186 0.25 -19.33 -13.04
C PRO A 186 -0.62 -18.52 -14.00
N GLY A 187 -0.32 -17.23 -14.09
CA GLY A 187 -0.94 -16.31 -15.03
C GLY A 187 0.00 -15.93 -16.16
N ASN A 188 -0.15 -14.71 -16.65
CA ASN A 188 0.77 -14.15 -17.64
C ASN A 188 2.02 -13.58 -16.95
N VAL A 189 3.20 -14.10 -17.29
CA VAL A 189 4.49 -13.74 -16.68
C VAL A 189 5.32 -12.76 -17.53
N ALA A 190 4.77 -12.27 -18.65
CA ALA A 190 5.45 -11.25 -19.44
C ALA A 190 5.63 -9.95 -18.65
N ALA A 191 6.64 -9.16 -19.01
CA ALA A 191 6.88 -7.89 -18.34
C ALA A 191 5.66 -6.97 -18.47
N LEU A 192 5.32 -6.25 -17.39
CA LEU A 192 4.16 -5.34 -17.38
C LEU A 192 4.17 -4.38 -18.57
N ALA A 193 5.34 -3.85 -18.94
CA ALA A 193 5.51 -2.95 -20.08
C ALA A 193 5.02 -3.54 -21.42
N GLU A 194 5.15 -4.85 -21.61
CA GLU A 194 4.66 -5.56 -22.80
C GLU A 194 3.15 -5.78 -22.75
N LEU A 195 2.59 -5.93 -21.54
CA LEU A 195 1.16 -6.14 -21.33
C LEU A 195 0.35 -4.83 -21.34
N LEU A 196 0.97 -3.70 -21.00
CA LEU A 196 0.31 -2.40 -20.85
C LEU A 196 -0.59 -1.99 -22.04
N PRO A 197 -0.22 -2.19 -23.32
CA PRO A 197 -1.10 -1.85 -24.43
C PRO A 197 -2.43 -2.60 -24.39
N THR A 198 -2.38 -3.93 -24.22
CA THR A 198 -3.56 -4.78 -24.16
C THR A 198 -4.33 -4.58 -22.86
N LEU A 199 -3.66 -4.42 -21.72
CA LEU A 199 -4.29 -4.10 -20.43
C LEU A 199 -5.14 -2.83 -20.52
N ARG A 200 -4.66 -1.81 -21.23
CA ARG A 200 -5.39 -0.54 -21.40
C ARG A 200 -6.60 -0.67 -22.32
N SER A 201 -6.54 -1.52 -23.35
CA SER A 201 -7.63 -1.66 -24.32
C SER A 201 -8.65 -2.73 -23.94
N GLU A 202 -8.23 -3.80 -23.28
CA GLU A 202 -9.02 -5.03 -23.05
C GLU A 202 -9.11 -5.41 -21.56
N GLY A 203 -8.46 -4.67 -20.67
CA GLY A 203 -8.37 -5.02 -19.26
C GLY A 203 -7.53 -6.27 -19.00
N VAL A 204 -7.55 -6.76 -17.76
CA VAL A 204 -6.80 -7.94 -17.35
C VAL A 204 -7.27 -9.21 -18.07
N ALA A 205 -8.57 -9.33 -18.37
CA ALA A 205 -9.09 -10.51 -19.06
C ALA A 205 -8.52 -10.68 -20.48
N GLY A 206 -8.09 -9.60 -21.14
CA GLY A 206 -7.42 -9.66 -22.45
C GLY A 206 -6.01 -10.26 -22.40
N VAL A 207 -5.36 -10.25 -21.23
CA VAL A 207 -3.98 -10.76 -21.07
C VAL A 207 -3.86 -11.97 -20.15
N SER A 208 -4.86 -12.23 -19.31
CA SER A 208 -4.87 -13.35 -18.37
C SER A 208 -6.29 -13.83 -18.07
N ALA A 209 -6.58 -15.09 -18.41
CA ALA A 209 -7.88 -15.71 -18.14
C ALA A 209 -8.10 -15.99 -16.65
N SER A 210 -7.04 -16.26 -15.88
CA SER A 210 -7.12 -16.46 -14.43
C SER A 210 -7.16 -15.14 -13.66
N GLY A 211 -6.86 -14.02 -14.32
CA GLY A 211 -6.70 -12.72 -13.69
C GLY A 211 -5.32 -12.50 -13.06
N VAL A 212 -4.46 -13.52 -13.01
CA VAL A 212 -3.11 -13.45 -12.45
C VAL A 212 -2.13 -12.89 -13.49
N LEU A 213 -1.25 -11.96 -13.09
CA LEU A 213 -0.13 -11.43 -13.87
C LEU A 213 1.19 -11.71 -13.13
N GLY A 214 1.56 -12.98 -13.10
CA GLY A 214 2.69 -13.53 -12.35
C GLY A 214 2.56 -15.04 -12.14
N ASP A 215 3.36 -15.60 -11.24
CA ASP A 215 3.29 -17.00 -10.86
C ASP A 215 3.24 -17.15 -9.32
N PRO A 216 2.06 -17.46 -8.74
CA PRO A 216 1.89 -17.57 -7.29
C PRO A 216 2.32 -18.94 -6.73
N THR A 217 2.66 -19.93 -7.56
CA THR A 217 2.80 -21.34 -7.12
C THR A 217 3.98 -21.58 -6.18
N GLY A 218 4.98 -20.69 -6.20
CA GLY A 218 6.14 -20.74 -5.30
C GLY A 218 6.01 -19.90 -4.02
N ALA A 219 4.89 -19.22 -3.81
CA ALA A 219 4.73 -18.25 -2.73
C ALA A 219 4.82 -18.86 -1.32
N THR A 220 5.43 -18.13 -0.38
CA THR A 220 5.58 -18.57 1.02
C THR A 220 5.33 -17.44 2.01
N ALA A 221 4.89 -17.79 3.23
CA ALA A 221 4.69 -16.82 4.30
C ALA A 221 6.03 -16.18 4.74
N GLU A 222 7.13 -16.92 4.70
CA GLU A 222 8.46 -16.42 5.03
C GLU A 222 8.88 -15.32 4.06
N HIS A 223 8.64 -15.51 2.75
CA HIS A 223 8.91 -14.47 1.76
C HIS A 223 7.98 -13.27 1.97
N GLY A 224 6.70 -13.49 2.30
CA GLY A 224 5.76 -12.42 2.63
C GLY A 224 6.24 -11.53 3.78
N SER A 225 6.72 -12.15 4.85
CA SER A 225 7.31 -11.44 5.99
C SER A 225 8.52 -10.59 5.57
N ALA A 226 9.41 -11.15 4.76
CA ALA A 226 10.58 -10.43 4.25
C ALA A 226 10.20 -9.22 3.38
N LEU A 227 9.24 -9.39 2.46
CA LEU A 227 8.71 -8.32 1.61
C LEU A 227 8.09 -7.20 2.44
N LEU A 228 7.26 -7.55 3.43
CA LEU A 228 6.62 -6.57 4.30
C LEU A 228 7.65 -5.72 5.06
N VAL A 229 8.68 -6.35 5.64
CA VAL A 229 9.77 -5.65 6.33
C VAL A 229 10.52 -4.71 5.38
N GLU A 230 10.78 -5.14 4.15
CA GLU A 230 11.44 -4.31 3.14
C GLU A 230 10.57 -3.11 2.74
N MET A 231 9.27 -3.32 2.49
CA MET A 231 8.32 -2.24 2.18
C MET A 231 8.25 -1.22 3.30
N ILE A 232 8.12 -1.67 4.55
CA ILE A 232 8.08 -0.79 5.73
C ILE A 232 9.37 0.04 5.80
N ARG A 233 10.53 -0.60 5.65
CA ARG A 233 11.83 0.09 5.70
C ARG A 233 11.96 1.13 4.59
N ASP A 234 11.58 0.78 3.36
CA ASP A 234 11.66 1.68 2.20
C ASP A 234 10.74 2.89 2.39
N VAL A 235 9.47 2.67 2.73
CA VAL A 235 8.50 3.77 2.95
C VAL A 235 8.93 4.64 4.14
N HIS A 236 9.32 4.05 5.27
CA HIS A 236 9.85 4.77 6.42
C HIS A 236 11.04 5.66 6.04
N SER A 237 12.03 5.11 5.33
CA SER A 237 13.21 5.86 4.89
C SER A 237 12.84 7.07 4.03
N ARG A 238 11.89 6.92 3.11
CA ARG A 238 11.44 8.02 2.24
C ARG A 238 10.64 9.08 3.00
N ILE A 239 9.82 8.68 3.98
CA ILE A 239 9.11 9.63 4.85
C ILE A 239 10.11 10.50 5.62
N MET A 240 11.16 9.87 6.19
CA MET A 240 12.20 10.54 6.95
C MET A 240 13.10 11.44 6.09
N ALA A 241 13.35 11.07 4.84
CA ALA A 241 14.09 11.92 3.90
C ALA A 241 13.29 13.17 3.48
N ALA A 242 11.96 13.10 3.57
CA ALA A 242 11.01 14.17 3.21
C ALA A 242 11.13 14.70 1.76
N ALA A 243 11.89 14.04 0.89
CA ALA A 243 12.02 14.40 -0.51
C ALA A 243 10.82 13.88 -1.31
N VAL A 244 10.16 14.77 -2.05
CA VAL A 244 8.95 14.51 -2.84
C VAL A 244 9.24 14.81 -4.31
N GLY A 245 8.92 13.85 -5.18
CA GLY A 245 9.02 13.99 -6.63
C GLY A 245 7.95 14.92 -7.21
N ARG A 246 8.07 15.25 -8.50
CA ARG A 246 7.09 16.11 -9.18
C ARG A 246 5.69 15.51 -9.26
N ASP A 247 5.59 14.20 -9.18
CA ASP A 247 4.36 13.42 -9.14
C ASP A 247 3.80 13.25 -7.72
N GLY A 248 4.37 13.94 -6.73
CA GLY A 248 3.97 13.82 -5.33
C GLY A 248 4.46 12.55 -4.63
N ARG A 249 5.24 11.70 -5.32
CA ARG A 249 5.73 10.46 -4.74
C ARG A 249 6.94 10.72 -3.85
N LEU A 250 6.99 10.08 -2.69
CA LEU A 250 8.17 10.10 -1.83
C LEU A 250 9.34 9.40 -2.53
N THR A 251 10.49 10.09 -2.60
CA THR A 251 11.70 9.59 -3.25
C THR A 251 12.67 8.99 -2.25
N ARG A 252 13.50 8.03 -2.70
CA ARG A 252 14.58 7.51 -1.87
C ARG A 252 15.59 8.61 -1.55
N PRO A 253 16.25 8.56 -0.37
CA PRO A 253 17.41 9.39 -0.11
C PRO A 253 18.45 9.17 -1.21
N ALA A 254 19.15 10.23 -1.63
CA ALA A 254 20.31 10.07 -2.50
C ALA A 254 21.31 9.15 -1.79
N SER A 255 21.78 8.08 -2.45
CA SER A 255 22.83 7.25 -1.87
C SER A 255 24.05 8.15 -1.67
N THR A 256 24.50 8.31 -0.42
CA THR A 256 25.85 8.80 -0.16
C THR A 256 26.81 7.81 -0.78
N LEU A 257 27.25 8.10 -2.01
CA LEU A 257 28.44 7.48 -2.58
C LEU A 257 29.57 7.80 -1.60
N THR A 258 29.92 6.84 -0.75
CA THR A 258 31.22 6.83 -0.09
C THR A 258 32.26 6.67 -1.19
N GLY A 259 32.66 7.81 -1.77
CA GLY A 259 33.81 7.89 -2.64
C GLY A 259 35.02 7.45 -1.83
N SER A 260 35.48 6.23 -2.10
CA SER A 260 36.84 5.82 -1.75
C SER A 260 37.78 6.71 -2.55
N LEU A 261 38.30 7.75 -1.90
CA LEU A 261 39.52 8.40 -2.35
C LEU A 261 40.67 7.42 -2.09
N THR A 262 41.16 6.81 -3.16
CA THR A 262 42.54 6.34 -3.27
C THR A 262 43.11 6.92 -4.55
#